data_AF-A0A7V5LQ99-F1
#
_entry.id   AF-A0A7V5LQ99-F1
#
_cell.length_a   1.000
_cell.length_b   1.000
_cell.length_c   1.000
_cell.angle_alpha   90.00
_cell.angle_beta   90.00
_cell.angle_gamma   90.00
#
_symmetry.space_group_name_H-M   'P 1'
#
loop_
_entity.id
_entity.type
_entity.pdbx_description
1 polymer ?
#
loop_
_entity_poly.entity_id
_entity_poly.type
_entity_poly.pdbx_seq_one_letter_code
_entity_poly.pdbx_strand_id
1 'polypeptide(L)' 'MAVEINFERLRQDILELGQIGRDARGGVSRPSFSQADLEARAWLKEKIKEAELLYRE' A
#
# COMPACT_ATOMS: atom_id res chain seq x y z
N MET A 1 -23.82 17.51 -2.21
CA MET A 1 -22.35 17.42 -2.05
C MET A 1 -21.93 16.05 -2.55
N ALA A 2 -21.04 15.98 -3.52
CA ALA A 2 -20.51 14.72 -4.02
C ALA A 2 -19.36 14.27 -3.11
N VAL A 3 -19.25 12.96 -2.88
CA VAL A 3 -18.05 12.38 -2.26
C VAL A 3 -16.99 12.29 -3.35
N GLU A 4 -15.88 12.98 -3.15
CA GLU A 4 -14.75 13.01 -4.08
C GLU A 4 -13.50 12.38 -3.44
N ILE A 5 -12.65 11.79 -4.26
CA ILE A 5 -11.41 11.18 -3.81
C ILE A 5 -10.36 12.27 -3.59
N ASN A 6 -9.62 12.21 -2.47
CA ASN A 6 -8.39 12.98 -2.32
C ASN A 6 -7.29 12.37 -3.20
N PHE A 7 -7.09 12.95 -4.39
CA PHE A 7 -6.14 12.46 -5.39
C PHE A 7 -4.69 12.47 -4.89
N GLU A 8 -4.26 13.51 -4.17
CA GLU A 8 -2.87 13.60 -3.71
C GLU A 8 -2.57 12.51 -2.67
N ARG A 9 -3.50 12.25 -1.75
CA ARG A 9 -3.38 11.14 -0.79
C ARG A 9 -3.25 9.81 -1.53
N LEU A 10 -4.12 9.55 -2.50
CA LEU A 10 -4.09 8.31 -3.30
C LEU A 10 -2.76 8.15 -4.06
N ARG A 11 -2.29 9.22 -4.70
CA ARG A 11 -1.02 9.20 -5.44
C ARG A 11 0.15 8.87 -4.52
N GLN A 12 0.19 9.51 -3.35
CA GLN A 12 1.24 9.28 -2.35
C GLN A 12 1.21 7.83 -1.84
N ASP A 13 0.04 7.30 -1.49
CA ASP A 13 -0.12 5.92 -1.03
C ASP A 13 0.35 4.89 -2.09
N ILE A 14 0.05 5.13 -3.37
CA ILE A 14 0.52 4.27 -4.48
C ILE A 14 2.05 4.31 -4.61
N LEU A 15 2.65 5.50 -4.51
CA LEU A 15 4.10 5.66 -4.64
C LEU A 15 4.86 5.04 -3.45
N GLU A 16 4.33 5.16 -2.24
CA GLU A 16 4.86 4.55 -1.03
C GLU A 16 4.80 3.01 -1.13
N LEU A 17 3.62 2.46 -1.40
CA LEU A 17 3.43 1.01 -1.55
C LEU A 17 4.27 0.45 -2.69
N GLY A 18 4.44 1.21 -3.77
CA GLY A 18 5.24 0.84 -4.93
C GLY A 18 6.74 0.75 -4.66
N GLN A 19 7.25 1.25 -3.53
CA GLN A 19 8.66 1.01 -3.14
C GLN A 19 8.87 -0.43 -2.65
N ILE A 20 7.84 -1.10 -2.15
CA ILE A 20 7.94 -2.44 -1.59
C ILE A 20 7.91 -3.48 -2.73
N GLY A 21 9.05 -4.13 -2.96
CA GLY A 21 9.25 -5.07 -4.07
C GLY A 21 9.64 -4.39 -5.38
N ARG A 22 10.07 -3.12 -5.34
CA ARG A 22 10.53 -2.41 -6.54
C ARG A 22 11.78 -3.07 -7.13
N ASP A 23 11.78 -3.27 -8.44
CA ASP A 23 12.92 -3.81 -9.18
C ASP A 23 13.75 -2.71 -9.86
N ALA A 24 14.96 -3.07 -10.30
CA ALA A 24 15.90 -2.14 -10.96
C ALA A 24 15.39 -1.58 -12.31
N ARG A 25 14.36 -2.20 -12.90
CA ARG A 25 13.73 -1.75 -14.15
C ARG A 25 12.57 -0.78 -13.90
N GLY A 26 12.28 -0.50 -12.62
CA GLY A 26 11.20 0.38 -12.20
C GLY A 26 9.84 -0.30 -12.07
N GLY A 27 9.76 -1.63 -12.22
CA GLY A 27 8.57 -2.42 -11.94
C GLY A 27 8.47 -2.82 -10.47
N VAL A 28 7.45 -3.59 -10.13
CA VAL A 28 7.29 -4.22 -8.81
C VAL A 28 7.21 -5.73 -9.00
N SER A 29 8.15 -6.46 -8.41
CA SER A 29 8.09 -7.92 -8.28
C SER A 29 7.79 -8.25 -6.83
N ARG A 30 6.53 -8.63 -6.57
CA ARG A 30 6.05 -8.98 -5.23
C ARG A 30 5.22 -10.26 -5.27
N PRO A 31 5.86 -11.44 -5.47
CA PRO A 31 5.15 -12.72 -5.46
C PRO A 31 4.47 -12.97 -4.13
N SER A 32 3.33 -13.65 -4.14
CA SER A 32 2.58 -13.98 -2.92
C SER A 32 3.44 -14.71 -1.89
N PHE A 33 3.31 -14.33 -0.62
CA PHE A 33 4.07 -14.88 0.51
C PHE A 33 5.59 -14.62 0.49
N SER A 34 6.10 -13.82 -0.44
CA SER A 34 7.47 -13.32 -0.36
C SER A 34 7.61 -12.31 0.78
N GLN A 35 8.85 -12.04 1.19
CA GLN A 35 9.15 -11.01 2.18
C GLN A 35 8.54 -9.65 1.81
N ALA A 36 8.66 -9.24 0.53
CA ALA A 36 8.07 -8.00 0.05
C ALA A 36 6.52 -8.01 0.10
N ASP A 37 5.88 -9.17 -0.10
CA ASP A 37 4.41 -9.29 0.05
C ASP A 37 3.99 -9.10 1.51
N LEU A 38 4.71 -9.72 2.45
CA LEU A 38 4.45 -9.57 3.88
C LEU A 38 4.66 -8.12 4.34
N GLU A 39 5.70 -7.44 3.85
CA GLU A 39 5.94 -6.02 4.12
C GLU A 39 4.83 -5.13 3.56
N ALA A 40 4.36 -5.39 2.35
CA ALA A 40 3.26 -4.64 1.74
C ALA A 40 1.94 -4.83 2.50
N ARG A 41 1.68 -6.04 3.00
CA ARG A 41 0.52 -6.33 3.86
C ARG A 41 0.64 -5.61 5.20
N ALA A 42 1.82 -5.59 5.80
CA ALA A 42 2.07 -4.85 7.03
C ALA A 42 1.85 -3.34 6.83
N TRP A 43 2.36 -2.77 5.74
CA TRP A 43 2.10 -1.37 5.37
C TRP A 43 0.60 -1.07 5.24
N LEU A 44 -0.14 -1.94 4.55
CA LEU A 44 -1.59 -1.75 4.36
C LEU A 44 -2.35 -1.87 5.69
N LYS A 45 -1.96 -2.81 6.55
CA LYS A 45 -2.52 -2.97 7.91
C LYS A 45 -2.39 -1.69 8.72
N GLU A 46 -1.24 -1.01 8.66
CA GLU A 46 -1.06 0.26 9.36
C GLU A 46 -1.92 1.37 8.76
N LYS A 47 -1.99 1.51 7.42
CA LYS A 47 -2.89 2.49 6.77
C LYS A 47 -4.36 2.29 7.14
N ILE A 48 -4.81 1.03 7.26
CA ILE A 48 -6.17 0.69 7.70
C ILE A 48 -6.40 1.16 9.15
N LYS A 49 -5.46 0.92 10.06
CA LYS A 49 -5.56 1.36 11.46
C LYS A 49 -5.50 2.87 11.60
N GLU A 50 -4.66 3.56 10.82
CA GLU A 50 -4.56 5.03 10.78
C GLU A 50 -5.87 5.67 10.31
N ALA A 51 -6.62 4.99 9.46
CA ALA A 51 -7.97 5.38 9.06
C ALA A 51 -9.04 4.99 10.11
N GLU A 52 -8.63 4.57 11.30
CA GLU A 52 -9.48 4.14 12.42
C GLU A 52 -10.38 2.93 12.09
N LEU A 53 -9.94 2.10 11.13
CA LEU A 53 -10.66 0.89 10.74
C LEU A 53 -10.10 -0.34 11.45
N LEU A 54 -10.98 -1.32 11.68
CA LEU A 54 -10.59 -2.61 12.23
C LEU A 54 -9.94 -3.48 11.15
N TYR A 55 -8.79 -4.06 11.46
CA TYR A 55 -8.09 -5.02 10.62
C TYR A 55 -8.24 -6.44 11.17
N ARG A 56 -8.58 -7.39 10.29
CA ARG A 56 -8.57 -8.83 10.59
C ARG A 56 -7.73 -9.54 9.54
N GLU A 57 -6.83 -10.40 10.01
CA GLU A 57 -5.96 -11.25 9.19
C GLU A 57 -6.62 -12.58 8.85
#